data_AF-A0A831Z766-F1
#
_entry.id   AF-A0A831Z766-F1
#
_cell.length_a   1.000
_cell.length_b   1.000
_cell.length_c   1.000
_cell.angle_alpha   90.00
_cell.angle_beta   90.00
_cell.angle_gamma   90.00
#
_symmetry.space_group_name_H-M   'P 1'
#
loop_
_entity.id
_entity.type
_entity.pdbx_description
1 polymer ?
#
loop_
_entity_poly.entity_id
_entity_poly.type
_entity_poly.pdbx_seq_one_letter_code
_entity_poly.pdbx_strand_id
1 'polypeptide(L)'
;GESLLKQGVKRILNPSYVTAVTRPPSSFGGNPFIVEVALAYGGDVPQTDAPTLYRFANRIPLLYDEGADVSRKVISNIDWSIYKVKFPAPLAIVTHICSTKIPFKGVGKEAIAEVPEVEKELEIAIREVARRLRRHLSKLEKIYEVKRRKTIIGKYIPEVSRALAYVSNLNEKVLAKKLQAMLEKDIKTRGVINVPAA
;
A
#
# COMPACT_ATOMS: atom_id res chain seq x y z
N GLY A 1 -14.93 -4.24 -11.87
CA GLY A 1 -13.74 -4.57 -12.68
C GLY A 1 -12.55 -3.75 -12.21
N GLU A 2 -11.34 -4.33 -12.21
CA GLU A 2 -10.14 -3.78 -11.55
C GLU A 2 -9.79 -2.34 -11.98
N SER A 3 -9.76 -2.03 -13.28
CA SER A 3 -9.38 -0.71 -13.80
C SER A 3 -10.36 0.39 -13.39
N LEU A 4 -11.66 0.13 -13.55
CA LEU A 4 -12.73 1.06 -13.18
C LEU A 4 -12.77 1.29 -11.67
N LEU A 5 -12.63 0.23 -10.87
CA LEU A 5 -12.62 0.35 -9.41
C LEU A 5 -11.43 1.22 -8.96
N LYS A 6 -10.25 0.99 -9.54
CA LYS A 6 -9.05 1.80 -9.27
C LYS A 6 -9.25 3.27 -9.63
N GLN A 7 -9.88 3.58 -10.77
CA GLN A 7 -10.16 4.95 -11.19
C GLN A 7 -11.20 5.63 -10.29
N GLY A 8 -12.27 4.92 -9.91
CA GLY A 8 -13.30 5.45 -9.01
C GLY A 8 -12.72 5.82 -7.64
N VAL A 9 -11.94 4.90 -7.05
CA VAL A 9 -11.26 5.14 -5.78
C VAL A 9 -10.28 6.31 -5.88
N LYS A 10 -9.50 6.39 -6.97
CA LYS A 10 -8.56 7.49 -7.19
C LYS A 10 -9.26 8.85 -7.26
N ARG A 11 -10.41 8.93 -7.93
CA ARG A 11 -11.15 10.18 -8.12
C ARG A 11 -11.81 10.67 -6.83
N ILE A 12 -12.29 9.76 -5.98
CA ILE A 12 -13.04 10.12 -4.77
C ILE A 12 -12.10 10.41 -3.59
N LEU A 13 -11.11 9.55 -3.36
CA LEU A 13 -10.26 9.63 -2.16
C LEU A 13 -8.91 10.31 -2.41
N ASN A 14 -8.57 10.61 -3.67
CA ASN A 14 -7.30 11.21 -4.08
C ASN A 14 -6.05 10.67 -3.34
N PRO A 15 -5.83 9.33 -3.31
CA PRO A 15 -4.76 8.75 -2.52
C PRO A 15 -3.40 8.86 -3.22
N SER A 16 -2.32 8.83 -2.44
CA SER A 16 -0.96 8.75 -2.98
C SER A 16 -0.68 7.42 -3.71
N TYR A 17 -1.31 6.35 -3.26
CA TYR A 17 -1.21 5.03 -3.88
C TYR A 17 -2.58 4.35 -3.92
N VAL A 18 -2.90 3.73 -5.06
CA VAL A 18 -4.13 2.95 -5.22
C VAL A 18 -3.84 1.65 -5.97
N THR A 19 -4.45 0.57 -5.51
CA THR A 19 -4.44 -0.73 -6.19
C THR A 19 -5.81 -1.38 -6.06
N ALA A 20 -6.15 -2.24 -7.02
CA ALA A 20 -7.38 -3.01 -7.01
C ALA A 20 -7.07 -4.45 -7.42
N VAL A 21 -7.97 -5.36 -7.15
CA VAL A 21 -7.96 -6.74 -7.63
C VAL A 21 -9.40 -7.18 -7.88
N THR A 22 -9.62 -7.86 -9.00
CA THR A 22 -10.84 -8.63 -9.25
C THR A 22 -10.47 -10.11 -9.18
N ARG A 23 -11.06 -10.85 -8.25
CA ARG A 23 -10.83 -12.29 -8.13
C ARG A 23 -11.59 -13.06 -9.20
N PRO A 24 -11.13 -14.26 -9.60
CA PRO A 24 -11.95 -15.16 -10.40
C PRO A 24 -13.27 -15.49 -9.68
N PRO A 25 -14.34 -15.84 -10.42
CA PRO A 25 -15.60 -16.22 -9.81
C PRO A 25 -15.44 -17.48 -8.95
N SER A 26 -16.04 -17.46 -7.77
CA SER A 26 -16.16 -18.59 -6.85
C SER A 26 -17.64 -18.91 -6.63
N SER A 27 -17.97 -19.95 -5.87
CA SER A 27 -19.36 -20.30 -5.57
C SER A 27 -19.55 -20.62 -4.08
N PHE A 28 -20.74 -20.31 -3.58
CA PHE A 28 -21.17 -20.73 -2.25
C PHE A 28 -22.62 -21.25 -2.35
N GLY A 29 -22.88 -22.43 -1.80
CA GLY A 29 -24.22 -23.05 -1.87
C GLY A 29 -24.83 -23.08 -3.28
N GLY A 30 -24.02 -23.27 -4.33
CA GLY A 30 -24.44 -23.28 -5.73
C GLY A 30 -24.64 -21.90 -6.39
N ASN A 31 -24.46 -20.79 -5.65
CA ASN A 31 -24.56 -19.44 -6.20
C ASN A 31 -23.17 -18.91 -6.57
N PRO A 32 -22.95 -18.47 -7.82
CA PRO A 32 -21.68 -17.86 -8.21
C PRO A 32 -21.54 -16.46 -7.58
N PHE A 33 -20.32 -16.11 -7.19
CA PHE A 33 -19.98 -14.78 -6.71
C PHE A 33 -18.60 -14.34 -7.16
N ILE A 34 -18.40 -13.03 -7.24
CA ILE A 34 -17.12 -12.39 -7.56
C ILE A 34 -16.81 -11.40 -6.46
N VAL A 35 -15.55 -11.39 -6.01
CA VAL A 35 -15.04 -10.44 -5.04
C VAL A 35 -14.07 -9.49 -5.73
N GLU A 36 -14.30 -8.20 -5.54
CA GLU A 36 -13.38 -7.14 -5.96
C GLU A 36 -12.96 -6.34 -4.74
N VAL A 37 -11.67 -6.06 -4.62
CA VAL A 37 -11.13 -5.27 -3.51
C VAL A 37 -10.24 -4.19 -4.07
N ALA A 38 -10.39 -2.97 -3.57
CA ALA A 38 -9.44 -1.90 -3.79
C ALA A 38 -8.87 -1.40 -2.47
N LEU A 39 -7.64 -0.91 -2.54
CA LEU A 39 -6.90 -0.35 -1.43
C LEU A 39 -6.35 1.00 -1.86
N ALA A 40 -6.60 2.01 -1.02
CA ALA A 40 -6.09 3.36 -1.15
C ALA A 40 -5.23 3.70 0.07
N TYR A 41 -4.07 4.32 -0.17
CA TYR A 41 -3.12 4.68 0.88
C TYR A 41 -2.56 6.09 0.67
N GLY A 42 -2.52 6.88 1.74
CA GLY A 42 -2.02 8.26 1.76
C GLY A 42 -2.94 9.26 1.06
N GLY A 43 -2.42 10.44 0.76
CA GLY A 43 -3.20 11.53 0.15
C GLY A 43 -4.25 12.08 1.10
N ASP A 44 -5.47 12.26 0.60
CA ASP A 44 -6.60 12.81 1.36
C ASP A 44 -7.36 11.73 2.18
N VAL A 45 -6.84 10.50 2.24
CA VAL A 45 -7.40 9.43 3.05
C VAL A 45 -7.21 9.75 4.54
N PRO A 46 -8.27 9.68 5.38
CA PRO A 46 -8.19 10.02 6.79
C PRO A 46 -7.24 9.08 7.54
N GLN A 47 -6.46 9.65 8.46
CA GLN A 47 -5.61 8.87 9.36
C GLN A 47 -6.45 8.35 10.52
N THR A 48 -6.62 7.04 10.59
CA THR A 48 -7.45 6.37 11.59
C THR A 48 -6.69 5.22 12.24
N ASP A 49 -7.13 4.80 13.43
CA ASP A 49 -6.52 3.68 14.18
C ASP A 49 -6.84 2.30 13.59
N ALA A 50 -7.80 2.25 12.67
CA ALA A 50 -8.15 1.07 11.88
C ALA A 50 -8.39 1.47 10.42
N PRO A 51 -8.31 0.54 9.45
CA PRO A 51 -8.61 0.85 8.06
C PRO A 51 -10.03 1.39 7.89
N THR A 52 -10.18 2.47 7.12
CA THR A 52 -11.50 2.98 6.72
C THR A 52 -12.10 2.02 5.70
N LEU A 53 -13.30 1.51 5.97
CA LEU A 53 -13.93 0.47 5.16
C LEU A 53 -15.11 1.02 4.36
N TYR A 54 -15.08 0.81 3.05
CA TYR A 54 -16.21 1.05 2.15
C TYR A 54 -16.70 -0.28 1.60
N ARG A 55 -17.97 -0.60 1.81
CA ARG A 55 -18.56 -1.88 1.44
C ARG A 55 -19.57 -1.68 0.32
N PHE A 56 -19.54 -2.58 -0.65
CA PHE A 56 -20.47 -2.62 -1.77
C PHE A 56 -20.95 -4.05 -1.99
N ALA A 57 -22.25 -4.21 -2.22
CA ALA A 57 -22.85 -5.47 -2.60
C ALA A 57 -23.72 -5.26 -3.84
N ASN A 58 -23.48 -6.01 -4.92
CA ASN A 58 -24.17 -5.82 -6.22
C ASN A 58 -24.23 -4.34 -6.67
N ARG A 59 -23.10 -3.61 -6.56
CA ARG A 59 -22.97 -2.17 -6.85
C ARG A 59 -23.75 -1.20 -5.93
N ILE A 60 -24.35 -1.69 -4.86
CA ILE A 60 -25.06 -0.87 -3.86
C ILE A 60 -24.12 -0.66 -2.65
N PRO A 61 -23.88 0.58 -2.19
CA PRO A 61 -23.10 0.83 -0.99
C PRO A 61 -23.84 0.38 0.27
N LEU A 62 -23.14 -0.30 1.18
CA LEU A 62 -23.65 -0.68 2.49
C LEU A 62 -23.12 0.31 3.53
N LEU A 63 -24.02 1.07 4.15
CA LEU A 63 -23.64 2.19 5.02
C LEU A 63 -23.74 1.83 6.50
N TYR A 64 -24.69 0.96 6.87
CA TYR A 64 -24.97 0.63 8.27
C TYR A 64 -24.40 -0.75 8.67
N ASP A 65 -24.35 -1.02 9.97
CA ASP A 65 -23.94 -2.31 10.54
C ASP A 65 -22.56 -2.82 10.11
N GLU A 66 -21.56 -1.92 10.02
CA GLU A 66 -20.18 -2.31 9.69
C GLU A 66 -19.63 -3.38 10.64
N GLY A 67 -19.95 -3.29 11.94
CA GLY A 67 -19.46 -4.23 12.96
C GLY A 67 -19.96 -5.66 12.79
N ALA A 68 -21.08 -5.87 12.10
CA ALA A 68 -21.66 -7.20 11.89
C ALA A 68 -21.26 -7.84 10.54
N ASP A 69 -20.48 -7.12 9.71
CA ASP A 69 -20.13 -7.53 8.35
C ASP A 69 -18.88 -8.43 8.32
N VAL A 70 -18.92 -9.45 7.45
CA VAL A 70 -17.77 -10.34 7.20
C VAL A 70 -16.51 -9.57 6.78
N SER A 71 -16.65 -8.47 6.05
CA SER A 71 -15.51 -7.65 5.60
C SER A 71 -14.78 -7.00 6.76
N ARG A 72 -15.51 -6.53 7.77
CA ARG A 72 -14.92 -5.94 8.98
C ARG A 72 -14.16 -6.99 9.78
N LYS A 73 -14.75 -8.17 9.96
CA LYS A 73 -14.13 -9.34 10.60
C LYS A 73 -12.83 -9.75 9.90
N VAL A 74 -12.85 -9.85 8.57
CA VAL A 74 -11.64 -10.21 7.80
C VAL A 74 -10.55 -9.15 7.96
N ILE A 75 -10.89 -7.87 7.91
CA ILE A 75 -9.92 -6.77 8.04
C ILE A 75 -9.30 -6.72 9.45
N SER A 76 -10.08 -6.98 10.50
CA SER A 76 -9.56 -7.04 11.87
C SER A 76 -8.66 -8.24 12.11
N ASN A 77 -8.90 -9.36 11.42
CA ASN A 77 -8.11 -10.58 11.54
C ASN A 77 -6.74 -10.49 10.84
N ILE A 78 -6.55 -9.50 9.95
CA ILE A 78 -5.30 -9.32 9.22
C ILE A 78 -4.31 -8.48 10.05
N ASP A 79 -3.11 -9.02 10.28
CA ASP A 79 -2.00 -8.24 10.83
C ASP A 79 -1.37 -7.33 9.77
N TRP A 80 -1.68 -6.03 9.87
CA TRP A 80 -1.21 -4.97 8.99
C TRP A 80 0.29 -4.67 9.15
N SER A 81 0.89 -5.05 10.28
CA SER A 81 2.32 -4.86 10.56
C SER A 81 3.19 -5.59 9.55
N ILE A 82 2.75 -6.78 9.12
CA ILE A 82 3.39 -7.61 8.09
C ILE A 82 3.50 -6.86 6.75
N TYR A 83 2.54 -5.97 6.48
CA TYR A 83 2.47 -5.17 5.26
C TYR A 83 3.11 -3.79 5.40
N LYS A 84 3.85 -3.54 6.49
CA LYS A 84 4.51 -2.27 6.81
C LYS A 84 3.55 -1.10 7.04
N VAL A 85 2.31 -1.38 7.44
CA VAL A 85 1.34 -0.35 7.84
C VAL A 85 1.27 -0.35 9.36
N LYS A 86 1.55 0.79 9.98
CA LYS A 86 1.43 1.01 11.42
C LYS A 86 0.37 2.07 11.66
N PHE A 87 -0.64 1.75 12.47
CA PHE A 87 -1.70 2.69 12.81
C PHE A 87 -1.24 3.70 13.88
N PRO A 88 -1.76 4.95 13.86
CA PRO A 88 -2.74 5.51 12.93
C PRO A 88 -2.18 5.68 11.51
N ALA A 89 -2.94 5.24 10.50
CA ALA A 89 -2.50 5.23 9.10
C ALA A 89 -3.61 5.69 8.14
N PRO A 90 -3.26 6.40 7.05
CA PRO A 90 -4.21 6.80 6.02
C PRO A 90 -4.48 5.62 5.08
N LEU A 91 -5.27 4.64 5.54
CA LEU A 91 -5.58 3.42 4.81
C LEU A 91 -7.09 3.26 4.63
N ALA A 92 -7.53 3.18 3.36
CA ALA A 92 -8.91 2.89 3.01
C ALA A 92 -8.99 1.61 2.17
N ILE A 93 -10.00 0.79 2.47
CA ILE A 93 -10.27 -0.48 1.80
C ILE A 93 -11.69 -0.43 1.26
N VAL A 94 -11.82 -0.72 -0.03
CA VAL A 94 -13.11 -0.86 -0.70
C VAL A 94 -13.32 -2.32 -1.01
N THR A 95 -14.43 -2.87 -0.55
CA THR A 95 -14.84 -4.26 -0.80
C THR A 95 -16.10 -4.27 -1.65
N HIS A 96 -16.14 -5.11 -2.67
CA HIS A 96 -17.29 -5.28 -3.53
C HIS A 96 -17.55 -6.77 -3.75
N ILE A 97 -18.76 -7.21 -3.39
CA ILE A 97 -19.21 -8.59 -3.60
C ILE A 97 -20.37 -8.56 -4.59
N CYS A 98 -20.25 -9.34 -5.66
CA CYS A 98 -21.27 -9.48 -6.69
C CYS A 98 -21.75 -10.93 -6.74
N SER A 99 -23.05 -11.19 -6.59
CA SER A 99 -23.65 -12.53 -6.69
C SER A 99 -25.13 -12.46 -7.11
N THR A 100 -25.65 -13.56 -7.65
CA THR A 100 -27.10 -13.71 -7.93
C THR A 100 -27.93 -13.67 -6.64
N LYS A 101 -27.37 -14.17 -5.55
CA LYS A 101 -27.97 -14.18 -4.22
C LYS A 101 -26.89 -13.78 -3.23
N ILE A 102 -27.01 -12.62 -2.58
CA ILE A 102 -26.06 -12.21 -1.53
C ILE A 102 -26.54 -12.77 -0.19
N PRO A 103 -25.66 -13.37 0.64
CA PRO A 103 -26.04 -13.84 1.95
C PRO A 103 -26.04 -12.65 2.92
N PHE A 104 -27.19 -12.02 3.13
CA PHE A 104 -27.34 -10.95 4.12
C PHE A 104 -27.62 -11.51 5.51
N LYS A 105 -27.10 -10.86 6.56
CA LYS A 105 -27.29 -11.29 7.96
C LYS A 105 -28.68 -10.95 8.51
N GLY A 106 -29.30 -9.87 8.02
CA GLY A 106 -30.61 -9.39 8.45
C GLY A 106 -31.50 -8.91 7.30
N VAL A 107 -32.76 -8.61 7.61
CA VAL A 107 -33.79 -8.20 6.62
C VAL A 107 -33.44 -6.88 5.93
N GLY A 108 -32.74 -5.98 6.63
CA GLY A 108 -32.34 -4.67 6.12
C GLY A 108 -31.28 -4.72 5.01
N LYS A 109 -30.63 -5.88 4.78
CA LYS A 109 -29.58 -6.05 3.75
C LYS A 109 -28.37 -5.09 3.88
N GLU A 110 -28.06 -4.68 5.11
CA GLU A 110 -26.96 -3.75 5.42
C GLU A 110 -25.62 -4.43 5.73
N ALA A 111 -25.64 -5.73 6.07
CA ALA A 111 -24.43 -6.49 6.40
C ALA A 111 -24.42 -7.87 5.75
N ILE A 112 -23.25 -8.26 5.27
CA ILE A 112 -23.01 -9.57 4.66
C ILE A 112 -22.75 -10.59 5.76
N ALA A 113 -23.44 -11.73 5.68
CA ALA A 113 -23.34 -12.83 6.62
C ALA A 113 -21.99 -13.55 6.52
N GLU A 114 -21.62 -14.23 7.61
CA GLU A 114 -20.37 -14.97 7.74
C GLU A 114 -20.49 -16.33 7.04
N VAL A 115 -20.30 -16.31 5.71
CA VAL A 115 -20.22 -17.53 4.88
C VAL A 115 -18.75 -17.88 4.67
N PRO A 116 -18.29 -19.09 5.03
CA PRO A 116 -16.86 -19.46 4.99
C PRO A 116 -16.20 -19.27 3.62
N GLU A 117 -16.90 -19.57 2.52
CA GLU A 117 -16.39 -19.43 1.16
C GLU A 117 -16.19 -17.96 0.79
N VAL A 118 -17.11 -17.09 1.21
CA VAL A 118 -17.03 -15.64 0.97
C VAL A 118 -15.93 -15.02 1.84
N GLU A 119 -15.87 -15.42 3.12
CA GLU A 119 -14.84 -14.97 4.07
C GLU A 119 -13.43 -15.29 3.55
N LYS A 120 -13.22 -16.54 3.09
CA LYS A 120 -11.93 -16.99 2.55
C LYS A 120 -11.52 -16.25 1.28
N GLU A 121 -12.42 -16.06 0.32
CA GLU A 121 -12.08 -15.32 -0.91
C GLU A 121 -11.82 -13.84 -0.63
N LEU A 122 -12.57 -13.24 0.29
CA LEU A 122 -12.36 -11.85 0.70
C LEU A 122 -11.01 -11.68 1.40
N GLU A 123 -10.62 -12.60 2.28
CA GLU A 123 -9.31 -12.62 2.93
C GLU A 123 -8.17 -12.72 1.92
N ILE A 124 -8.29 -13.62 0.93
CA ILE A 124 -7.29 -13.76 -0.14
C ILE A 124 -7.18 -12.47 -0.96
N ALA A 125 -8.32 -11.87 -1.33
CA ALA A 125 -8.36 -10.63 -2.11
C ALA A 125 -7.71 -9.46 -1.36
N ILE A 126 -8.03 -9.27 -0.08
CA ILE A 126 -7.45 -8.21 0.76
C ILE A 126 -5.94 -8.44 0.94
N ARG A 127 -5.51 -9.68 1.20
CA ARG A 127 -4.08 -10.01 1.30
C ARG A 127 -3.34 -9.74 -0.01
N GLU A 128 -3.96 -9.95 -1.17
CA GLU A 128 -3.33 -9.66 -2.46
C GLU A 128 -3.05 -8.16 -2.64
N VAL A 129 -4.03 -7.29 -2.37
CA VAL A 129 -3.82 -5.84 -2.43
C VAL A 129 -2.86 -5.35 -1.36
N ALA A 130 -2.86 -5.94 -0.16
CA ALA A 130 -1.92 -5.63 0.90
C ALA A 130 -0.46 -5.99 0.52
N ARG A 131 -0.25 -7.11 -0.19
CA ARG A 131 1.08 -7.45 -0.75
C ARG A 131 1.52 -6.45 -1.83
N ARG A 132 0.60 -5.94 -2.66
CA ARG A 132 0.89 -4.89 -3.65
C ARG A 132 1.31 -3.59 -2.94
N LEU A 133 0.61 -3.20 -1.87
CA LEU A 133 0.98 -2.05 -1.02
C LEU A 133 2.37 -2.21 -0.40
N ARG A 134 2.67 -3.36 0.21
CA ARG A 134 3.98 -3.63 0.84
C ARG A 134 5.14 -3.43 -0.14
N ARG A 135 4.98 -3.86 -1.39
CA ARG A 135 5.97 -3.63 -2.46
C ARG A 135 6.18 -2.15 -2.73
N HIS A 136 5.09 -1.38 -2.80
CA HIS A 136 5.16 0.07 -2.98
C HIS A 136 5.86 0.76 -1.80
N LEU A 137 5.47 0.47 -0.57
CA LEU A 137 6.11 1.03 0.63
C LEU A 137 7.60 0.68 0.72
N SER A 138 7.97 -0.57 0.42
CA SER A 138 9.37 -0.99 0.42
C SER A 138 10.20 -0.26 -0.63
N LYS A 139 9.61 0.03 -1.80
CA LYS A 139 10.25 0.84 -2.84
C LYS A 139 10.46 2.28 -2.35
N LEU A 140 9.46 2.87 -1.69
CA LEU A 140 9.57 4.21 -1.12
C LEU A 140 10.65 4.28 -0.04
N GLU A 141 10.66 3.35 0.91
CA GLU A 141 11.70 3.27 1.94
C GLU A 141 13.10 3.23 1.33
N LYS A 142 13.30 2.44 0.26
CA LYS A 142 14.60 2.37 -0.41
C LYS A 142 15.01 3.70 -1.03
N ILE A 143 14.07 4.42 -1.65
CA ILE A 143 14.31 5.75 -2.21
C ILE A 143 14.71 6.74 -1.10
N TYR A 144 13.99 6.73 0.03
CA TYR A 144 14.29 7.58 1.17
C TYR A 144 15.64 7.24 1.81
N GLU A 145 16.00 5.97 1.91
CA GLU A 145 17.29 5.51 2.42
C GLU A 145 18.45 6.06 1.57
N VAL A 146 18.34 5.93 0.24
CA VAL A 146 19.35 6.44 -0.70
C VAL A 146 19.46 7.96 -0.61
N LYS A 147 18.32 8.68 -0.53
CA LYS A 147 18.30 10.14 -0.38
C LYS A 147 18.94 10.57 0.95
N ARG A 148 18.57 9.93 2.06
CA ARG A 148 19.13 10.20 3.39
C ARG A 148 20.64 9.97 3.39
N ARG A 149 21.11 8.87 2.80
CA ARG A 149 22.53 8.56 2.67
C ARG A 149 23.28 9.62 1.87
N LYS A 150 22.73 10.06 0.72
CA LYS A 150 23.31 11.16 -0.08
C LYS A 150 23.50 12.41 0.76
N THR A 151 22.46 12.80 1.52
CA THR A 151 22.52 13.99 2.37
C THR A 151 23.52 13.84 3.52
N ILE A 152 23.53 12.70 4.20
CA ILE A 152 24.47 12.45 5.32
C ILE A 152 25.91 12.47 4.82
N ILE A 153 26.25 11.64 3.83
CA ILE A 153 27.63 11.56 3.32
C ILE A 153 28.05 12.91 2.73
N GLY A 154 27.17 13.57 1.98
CA GLY A 154 27.44 14.90 1.42
C GLY A 154 27.86 15.93 2.47
N LYS A 155 27.28 15.90 3.68
CA LYS A 155 27.66 16.79 4.79
C LYS A 155 29.05 16.48 5.35
N TYR A 156 29.49 15.22 5.34
CA TYR A 156 30.78 14.81 5.89
C TYR A 156 31.94 14.90 4.89
N ILE A 157 31.67 15.00 3.58
CA ILE A 157 32.72 15.07 2.54
C ILE A 157 33.75 16.18 2.83
N PRO A 158 33.38 17.42 3.18
CA PRO A 158 34.35 18.49 3.44
C PRO A 158 35.31 18.18 4.60
N GLU A 159 34.77 17.66 5.71
CA GLU A 159 35.59 17.31 6.89
C GLU A 159 36.56 16.17 6.57
N VAL A 160 36.09 15.15 5.85
CA VAL A 160 36.92 14.03 5.41
C VAL A 160 37.99 14.50 4.41
N SER A 161 37.66 15.40 3.48
CA SER A 161 38.65 15.95 2.55
C SER A 161 39.73 16.76 3.26
N ARG A 162 39.37 17.53 4.28
CA ARG A 162 40.34 18.30 5.09
C ARG A 162 41.30 17.38 5.85
N ALA A 163 40.77 16.35 6.52
CA ALA A 163 41.59 15.37 7.24
C ALA A 163 42.51 14.58 6.29
N LEU A 164 42.00 14.15 5.13
CA LEU A 164 42.81 13.44 4.13
C LEU A 164 43.87 14.35 3.51
N ALA A 165 43.55 15.61 3.22
CA ALA A 165 44.52 16.58 2.70
C ALA A 165 45.68 16.80 3.68
N TYR A 166 45.38 16.88 4.98
CA TYR A 166 46.39 17.01 6.03
C TYR A 166 47.35 15.82 6.09
N VAL A 167 46.83 14.59 6.02
CA VAL A 167 47.67 13.37 6.11
C VAL A 167 48.47 13.11 4.83
N SER A 168 47.86 13.36 3.67
CA SER A 168 48.44 12.98 2.37
C SER A 168 49.20 14.10 1.67
N ASN A 169 49.18 15.33 2.19
CA ASN A 169 49.74 16.53 1.55
C ASN A 169 49.18 16.78 0.14
N LEU A 170 47.96 16.31 -0.14
CA LEU A 170 47.23 16.55 -1.39
C LEU A 170 46.28 17.74 -1.26
N ASN A 171 45.92 18.33 -2.42
CA ASN A 171 45.01 19.45 -2.49
C ASN A 171 43.56 19.05 -2.13
N GLU A 172 43.00 19.69 -1.10
CA GLU A 172 41.66 19.42 -0.54
C GLU A 172 40.57 19.46 -1.62
N LYS A 173 40.63 20.43 -2.53
CA LYS A 173 39.63 20.61 -3.60
C LYS A 173 39.56 19.41 -4.55
N VAL A 174 40.70 18.77 -4.83
CA VAL A 174 40.76 17.61 -5.73
C VAL A 174 40.17 16.38 -5.04
N LEU A 175 40.46 16.19 -3.75
CA LEU A 175 39.92 15.10 -2.95
C LEU A 175 38.40 15.22 -2.77
N ALA A 176 37.90 16.41 -2.45
CA ALA A 176 36.46 16.67 -2.32
C ALA A 176 35.71 16.33 -3.62
N LYS A 177 36.23 16.74 -4.78
CA LYS A 177 35.63 16.44 -6.09
C LYS A 177 35.63 14.93 -6.40
N LYS A 178 36.71 14.22 -6.07
CA LYS A 178 36.78 12.75 -6.22
C LYS A 178 35.78 12.03 -5.32
N LEU A 179 35.66 12.45 -4.06
CA LEU A 179 34.71 11.87 -3.10
C LEU A 179 33.25 12.12 -3.52
N GLN A 180 32.94 13.31 -4.06
CA GLN A 180 31.63 13.59 -4.63
C GLN A 180 31.33 12.69 -5.83
N ALA A 181 32.27 12.51 -6.76
CA ALA A 181 32.10 11.61 -7.89
C ALA A 181 31.90 10.14 -7.46
N MET A 182 32.61 9.70 -6.42
CA MET A 182 32.42 8.37 -5.82
C MET A 182 31.02 8.21 -5.21
N LEU A 183 30.55 9.23 -4.48
CA LEU A 183 29.19 9.23 -3.92
C LEU A 183 28.12 9.16 -5.01
N GLU A 184 28.27 9.92 -6.09
CA GLU A 184 27.34 9.88 -7.22
C GLU A 184 27.32 8.52 -7.91
N LYS A 185 28.49 7.87 -8.04
CA LYS A 185 28.58 6.51 -8.60
C LYS A 185 27.91 5.49 -7.68
N ASP A 186 28.15 5.54 -6.37
CA ASP A 186 27.50 4.66 -5.38
C ASP A 186 25.97 4.81 -5.40
N ILE A 187 25.48 6.04 -5.48
CA ILE A 187 24.04 6.33 -5.58
C ILE A 187 23.47 5.78 -6.87
N LYS A 188 24.17 5.94 -8.01
CA LYS A 188 23.71 5.38 -9.29
C LYS A 188 23.65 3.85 -9.23
N THR A 189 24.70 3.18 -8.76
CA THR A 189 24.71 1.72 -8.62
C THR A 189 23.56 1.22 -7.73
N ARG A 190 23.28 1.92 -6.63
CA ARG A 190 22.21 1.54 -5.69
C ARG A 190 20.80 1.96 -6.15
N GLY A 191 20.70 3.03 -6.92
CA GLY A 191 19.43 3.56 -7.46
C GLY A 191 18.93 2.82 -8.71
N VAL A 192 19.81 2.10 -9.43
CA VAL A 192 19.45 1.29 -10.61
C VAL A 192 18.65 0.02 -10.23
N ILE A 193 18.47 -0.28 -8.94
CA ILE A 193 17.53 -1.32 -8.50
C ILE A 193 16.09 -0.80 -8.60
N ASN A 194 15.55 -0.79 -9.83
CA ASN A 194 14.14 -0.68 -10.21
C ASN A 194 13.30 0.37 -9.47
N VAL A 195 13.61 1.64 -9.71
CA VAL A 195 12.63 2.71 -9.57
C VAL A 195 12.17 3.13 -10.96
N PRO A 196 11.05 2.59 -11.51
CA PRO A 196 10.39 3.26 -12.61
C PRO A 196 10.08 4.68 -12.15
N ALA A 197 10.60 5.64 -12.91
CA ALA A 197 10.23 7.04 -12.84
C ALA A 197 8.71 7.12 -12.93
N ALA A 198 8.13 7.97 -12.09
CA ALA A 198 6.70 8.22 -12.03
C ALA A 198 6.14 8.66 -13.37
#